data_AF-A0A958I219-F1
#
_entry.id   AF-A0A958I219-F1
#
_cell.length_a   1.000
_cell.length_b   1.000
_cell.length_c   1.000
_cell.angle_alpha   90.00
_cell.angle_beta   90.00
_cell.angle_gamma   90.00
#
_symmetry.space_group_name_H-M   'P 1'
#
loop_
_entity.id
_entity.type
_entity.pdbx_description
1 polymer ?
#
loop_
_entity_poly.entity_id
_entity_poly.type
_entity_poly.pdbx_seq_one_letter_code
_entity_poly.pdbx_strand_id
1 'polypeptide(L)'
;LMILSGYAGLSVFAGMFQPGNIIELHQQWLDNALKGVTYGSSRGGGNINLHGLLNDLGLNGWNLDISLVMIFVLGAWTFWHRKIDVWLQLGVAALVARFWTYHMWYDDLLILIPMFAIFRIMLQQKRDGKSALAAGILFGIAMLFSIAPGGLYLFPEPFNMIYVFCQKIIWHAMLFYLLFQSHVQRRDVNHPKHSEARHKPNAIIIRQKPKLR
;
A
#
# COMPACT_ATOMS: atom_id res chain seq x y z
N LEU A 1 7.70 -2.78 20.69
CA LEU A 1 8.71 -3.40 21.58
C LEU A 1 9.01 -4.84 21.18
N MET A 2 8.04 -5.77 21.18
CA MET A 2 8.28 -7.18 20.84
C MET A 2 8.91 -7.41 19.43
N ILE A 3 8.44 -6.66 18.42
CA ILE A 3 9.00 -6.75 17.05
C ILE A 3 10.42 -6.20 17.00
N LEU A 4 10.67 -5.07 17.67
CA LEU A 4 12.01 -4.46 17.71
C LEU A 4 13.00 -5.35 18.44
N SER A 5 12.60 -5.94 19.58
CA SER A 5 13.45 -6.88 20.32
C SER A 5 13.67 -8.18 19.55
N GLY A 6 12.66 -8.70 18.85
CA GLY A 6 12.79 -9.88 18.01
C GLY A 6 13.73 -9.65 16.83
N TYR A 7 13.56 -8.52 16.12
CA TYR A 7 14.43 -8.15 15.02
C TYR A 7 15.86 -7.92 15.48
N ALA A 8 16.06 -7.15 16.56
CA ALA A 8 17.38 -6.92 17.14
C ALA A 8 18.04 -8.24 17.59
N GLY A 9 17.29 -9.14 18.23
CA GLY A 9 17.79 -10.45 18.65
C GLY A 9 18.23 -11.32 17.46
N LEU A 10 17.44 -11.36 16.38
CA LEU A 10 17.78 -12.07 15.16
C LEU A 10 18.99 -11.46 14.45
N SER A 11 19.10 -10.13 14.40
CA SER A 11 20.26 -9.44 13.81
C SER A 11 21.54 -9.72 14.59
N VAL A 12 21.49 -9.70 15.92
CA VAL A 12 22.65 -10.05 16.77
C VAL A 12 23.02 -11.52 16.60
N PHE A 13 22.03 -12.43 16.64
CA PHE A 13 22.26 -13.86 16.45
C PHE A 13 22.87 -14.17 15.09
N ALA A 14 22.35 -13.58 14.00
CA ALA A 14 22.92 -13.74 12.66
C ALA A 14 24.35 -13.19 12.57
N GLY A 15 24.61 -12.05 13.23
CA GLY A 15 25.94 -11.45 13.30
C GLY A 15 27.00 -12.35 13.96
N MET A 16 26.61 -13.22 14.90
CA MET A 16 27.53 -14.16 15.55
C MET A 16 28.12 -15.22 14.60
N PHE A 17 27.50 -15.45 13.44
CA PHE A 17 27.97 -16.40 12.43
C PHE A 17 28.74 -15.74 11.28
N GLN A 18 28.91 -14.41 11.32
CA GLN A 18 29.63 -13.67 10.27
C GLN A 18 31.09 -13.42 10.70
N PRO A 19 32.04 -13.44 9.76
CA PRO A 19 33.40 -13.00 10.04
C PRO A 19 33.42 -11.48 10.26
N GLY A 20 33.87 -11.04 11.43
CA GLY A 20 33.96 -9.62 11.80
C GLY A 20 33.37 -9.34 13.17
N ASN A 21 33.74 -8.21 13.78
CA ASN A 21 33.10 -7.82 15.03
C ASN A 21 31.74 -7.14 14.78
N ILE A 22 30.89 -7.09 15.81
CA ILE A 22 29.52 -6.55 15.70
C ILE A 22 29.49 -5.10 15.19
N ILE A 23 30.52 -4.30 15.50
CA ILE A 23 30.61 -2.88 15.11
C ILE A 23 30.93 -2.79 13.61
N GLU A 24 31.90 -3.56 13.13
CA GLU A 24 32.26 -3.66 11.70
C GLU A 24 31.07 -4.12 10.87
N LEU A 25 30.35 -5.15 11.34
CA LEU A 25 29.16 -5.66 10.66
C LEU A 25 28.04 -4.59 10.60
N HIS A 26 27.85 -3.80 11.65
CA HIS A 26 26.88 -2.69 11.64
C HIS A 26 27.31 -1.54 10.72
N GLN A 27 28.60 -1.18 10.70
CA GLN A 27 29.13 -0.16 9.81
C GLN A 27 28.99 -0.60 8.34
N GLN A 28 29.36 -1.84 8.02
CA GLN A 28 29.19 -2.40 6.68
C GLN A 28 27.71 -2.44 6.28
N TRP A 29 26.82 -2.82 7.20
CA TRP A 29 25.37 -2.79 6.95
C TRP A 29 24.88 -1.37 6.65
N LEU A 30 25.30 -0.37 7.42
CA LEU A 30 24.99 1.05 7.18
C LEU A 30 25.52 1.52 5.82
N ASP A 31 26.78 1.23 5.50
CA ASP A 31 27.39 1.61 4.22
C ASP A 31 26.68 0.96 3.04
N ASN A 32 26.28 -0.31 3.17
CA ASN A 32 25.52 -1.02 2.14
C ASN A 32 24.11 -0.45 2.00
N ALA A 33 23.45 -0.10 3.10
CA ALA A 33 22.14 0.54 3.09
C ALA A 33 22.21 1.91 2.40
N LEU A 34 23.22 2.74 2.74
CA LEU A 34 23.47 4.03 2.11
C LEU A 34 23.73 3.89 0.62
N LYS A 35 24.62 2.96 0.22
CA LYS A 35 24.88 2.64 -1.19
C LYS A 35 23.62 2.21 -1.92
N GLY A 36 22.78 1.37 -1.30
CA GLY A 36 21.51 0.92 -1.87
C GLY A 36 20.52 2.07 -2.10
N VAL A 37 20.40 2.98 -1.13
CA VAL A 37 19.57 4.18 -1.23
C VAL A 37 20.09 5.12 -2.33
N THR A 38 21.38 5.41 -2.36
CA THR A 38 21.99 6.27 -3.39
C THR A 38 21.86 5.66 -4.78
N TYR A 39 22.11 4.35 -4.91
CA TYR A 39 21.95 3.63 -6.17
C TYR A 39 20.49 3.68 -6.66
N GLY A 40 19.55 3.43 -5.74
CA GLY A 40 18.11 3.49 -6.02
C GLY A 40 17.64 4.88 -6.43
N SER A 41 18.18 5.93 -5.81
CA SER A 41 17.84 7.32 -6.15
C SER A 41 18.49 7.80 -7.45
N SER A 42 19.73 7.37 -7.78
CA SER A 42 20.50 7.91 -8.91
C SER A 42 20.25 7.21 -10.24
N ARG A 43 19.92 5.91 -10.23
CA ARG A 43 19.69 5.14 -11.47
C ARG A 43 18.23 5.04 -11.88
N GLY A 44 17.34 5.71 -11.15
CA GLY A 44 15.93 5.84 -11.51
C GLY A 44 15.34 4.49 -11.91
N GLY A 45 15.50 3.47 -11.08
CA GLY A 45 15.02 2.12 -11.38
C GLY A 45 13.49 2.11 -11.55
N GLY A 46 13.03 2.43 -12.76
CA GLY A 46 11.66 2.38 -13.27
C GLY A 46 10.61 3.31 -12.63
N ASN A 47 10.83 3.83 -11.42
CA ASN A 47 9.70 4.26 -10.58
C ASN A 47 9.78 5.73 -10.13
N ILE A 48 8.69 6.47 -10.42
CA ILE A 48 8.40 7.79 -9.85
C ILE A 48 8.08 7.55 -8.37
N ASN A 49 9.11 7.63 -7.52
CA ASN A 49 8.99 7.66 -6.07
C ASN A 49 9.50 9.01 -5.57
N LEU A 50 9.13 9.39 -4.35
CA LEU A 50 9.44 10.71 -3.80
C LEU A 50 10.94 10.99 -3.75
N HIS A 51 11.77 10.00 -3.40
CA HIS A 51 13.24 10.15 -3.42
C HIS A 51 13.81 10.31 -4.82
N GLY A 52 13.25 9.60 -5.81
CA GLY A 52 13.59 9.77 -7.22
C GLY A 52 13.26 11.19 -7.70
N LEU A 53 12.05 11.68 -7.38
CA LEU A 53 11.64 13.05 -7.72
C LEU A 53 12.55 14.11 -7.08
N LEU A 54 12.91 13.94 -5.80
CA LEU A 54 13.85 14.85 -5.13
C LEU A 54 15.22 14.83 -5.80
N ASN A 55 15.71 13.65 -6.21
CA ASN A 55 16.96 13.52 -6.93
C ASN A 55 16.91 14.23 -8.29
N ASP A 56 15.84 14.05 -9.05
CA ASP A 56 15.64 14.70 -10.36
C ASP A 56 15.59 16.24 -10.24
N LEU A 57 15.13 16.75 -9.10
CA LEU A 57 15.13 18.19 -8.78
C LEU A 57 16.44 18.69 -8.15
N GLY A 58 17.45 17.84 -7.96
CA GLY A 58 18.71 18.20 -7.30
C GLY A 58 18.59 18.43 -5.79
N LEU A 59 17.53 17.91 -5.16
CA LEU A 59 17.20 18.04 -3.73
C LEU A 59 17.48 16.76 -2.94
N ASN A 60 18.38 15.90 -3.41
CA ASN A 60 18.71 14.62 -2.77
C ASN A 60 19.19 14.75 -1.31
N GLY A 61 19.72 15.91 -0.91
CA GLY A 61 20.07 16.22 0.49
C GLY A 61 18.87 16.22 1.45
N TRP A 62 17.65 16.42 0.93
CA TRP A 62 16.41 16.47 1.71
C TRP A 62 15.75 15.09 1.89
N ASN A 63 16.34 14.02 1.37
CA ASN A 63 15.75 12.68 1.43
C ASN A 63 15.45 12.23 2.86
N LEU A 64 16.33 12.56 3.82
CA LEU A 64 16.12 12.22 5.23
C LEU A 64 14.97 13.04 5.84
N ASP A 65 14.97 14.35 5.64
CA ASP A 65 13.97 15.25 6.21
C ASP A 65 12.57 14.90 5.70
N ILE A 66 12.44 14.70 4.39
CA ILE A 66 11.18 14.30 3.76
C ILE A 66 10.74 12.92 4.24
N SER A 67 11.69 11.99 4.46
CA SER A 67 11.39 10.68 5.06
C SER A 67 10.82 10.79 6.46
N LEU A 68 11.38 11.64 7.32
CA LEU A 68 10.86 11.89 8.65
C LEU A 68 9.47 12.52 8.61
N VAL A 69 9.23 13.46 7.69
CA VAL A 69 7.91 14.05 7.45
C VAL A 69 6.91 12.97 7.01
N MET A 70 7.28 12.08 6.09
CA MET A 70 6.42 10.99 5.62
C MET A 70 6.05 10.02 6.74
N ILE A 71 7.02 9.63 7.59
CA ILE A 71 6.76 8.80 8.78
C ILE A 71 5.80 9.52 9.73
N PHE A 72 6.04 10.81 10.00
CA PHE A 72 5.20 11.59 10.91
C PHE A 72 3.76 11.71 10.39
N VAL A 73 3.60 12.02 9.10
CA VAL A 73 2.30 12.13 8.44
C VAL A 73 1.56 10.80 8.43
N LEU A 74 2.23 9.70 8.07
CA LEU A 74 1.62 8.36 8.09
C LEU A 74 1.30 7.90 9.52
N GLY A 75 2.14 8.22 10.49
CA GLY A 75 1.93 7.96 11.91
C GLY A 75 0.72 8.71 12.46
N ALA A 76 0.63 10.01 12.17
CA ALA A 76 -0.52 10.84 12.54
C ALA A 76 -1.82 10.35 11.87
N TRP A 77 -1.75 10.03 10.58
CA TRP A 77 -2.89 9.46 9.84
C TRP A 77 -3.37 8.15 10.46
N THR A 78 -2.45 7.23 10.75
CA THR A 78 -2.73 5.94 11.40
C THR A 78 -3.35 6.16 12.79
N PHE A 79 -2.79 7.08 13.59
CA PHE A 79 -3.32 7.40 14.91
C PHE A 79 -4.77 7.91 14.85
N TRP A 80 -5.07 8.80 13.90
CA TRP A 80 -6.43 9.31 13.70
C TRP A 80 -7.41 8.27 13.14
N HIS A 81 -6.91 7.26 12.43
CA HIS A 81 -7.71 6.20 11.83
C HIS A 81 -7.65 4.86 12.58
N ARG A 82 -7.03 4.80 13.77
CA ARG A 82 -6.79 3.54 14.53
C ARG A 82 -8.00 2.64 14.83
N LYS A 83 -9.24 3.14 14.64
CA LYS A 83 -10.49 2.40 14.87
C LYS A 83 -11.12 1.83 13.58
N ILE A 84 -10.52 2.03 12.41
CA ILE A 84 -11.01 1.47 11.14
C ILE A 84 -10.46 0.06 10.91
N ASP A 85 -10.94 -0.64 9.86
CA ASP A 85 -10.46 -1.97 9.50
C ASP A 85 -8.93 -1.96 9.30
N VAL A 86 -8.23 -2.92 9.91
CA VAL A 86 -6.76 -3.00 9.88
C VAL A 86 -6.21 -3.17 8.45
N TRP A 87 -6.95 -3.82 7.56
CA TRP A 87 -6.52 -4.02 6.17
C TRP A 87 -6.56 -2.72 5.37
N LEU A 88 -7.46 -1.80 5.69
CA LEU A 88 -7.43 -0.45 5.11
C LEU A 88 -6.16 0.29 5.55
N GLN A 89 -5.82 0.23 6.84
CA GLN A 89 -4.61 0.87 7.35
C GLN A 89 -3.35 0.28 6.71
N LEU A 90 -3.25 -1.05 6.66
CA LEU A 90 -2.14 -1.76 6.02
C LEU A 90 -2.05 -1.46 4.52
N GLY A 91 -3.19 -1.41 3.82
CA GLY A 91 -3.23 -1.09 2.39
C GLY A 91 -2.75 0.33 2.09
N VAL A 92 -3.18 1.32 2.90
CA VAL A 92 -2.69 2.70 2.78
C VAL A 92 -1.20 2.78 3.10
N ALA A 93 -0.75 2.15 4.19
CA ALA A 93 0.66 2.14 4.57
C ALA A 93 1.55 1.49 3.49
N ALA A 94 1.11 0.39 2.88
CA ALA A 94 1.83 -0.28 1.81
C ALA A 94 1.98 0.61 0.55
N LEU A 95 0.91 1.30 0.14
CA LEU A 95 0.96 2.23 -0.99
C LEU A 95 1.82 3.46 -0.69
N VAL A 96 1.72 4.03 0.51
CA VAL A 96 2.56 5.15 0.94
C VAL A 96 4.03 4.72 0.94
N ALA A 97 4.36 3.55 1.48
CA ALA A 97 5.71 3.00 1.44
C ALA A 97 6.20 2.85 -0.01
N ARG A 98 5.36 2.35 -0.92
CA ARG A 98 5.68 2.16 -2.34
C ARG A 98 5.99 3.48 -3.06
N PHE A 99 5.27 4.56 -2.75
CA PHE A 99 5.50 5.88 -3.35
C PHE A 99 6.62 6.68 -2.69
N TRP A 100 6.99 6.33 -1.47
CA TRP A 100 7.95 7.09 -0.68
C TRP A 100 9.40 6.76 -1.04
N THR A 101 9.82 5.51 -0.86
CA THR A 101 11.23 5.11 -1.04
C THR A 101 11.45 4.35 -2.34
N TYR A 102 12.71 4.20 -2.74
CA TYR A 102 13.07 3.26 -3.80
C TYR A 102 12.62 1.85 -3.43
N HIS A 103 11.98 1.19 -4.38
CA HIS A 103 11.63 -0.22 -4.31
C HIS A 103 11.96 -0.86 -5.67
N MET A 104 12.54 -2.04 -5.62
CA MET A 104 12.75 -2.84 -6.82
C MET A 104 11.41 -3.34 -7.37
N TRP A 105 11.42 -3.80 -8.62
CA TRP A 105 10.24 -4.37 -9.26
C TRP A 105 9.76 -5.65 -8.54
N TYR A 106 10.64 -6.42 -7.90
CA TYR A 106 10.25 -7.58 -7.09
C TYR A 106 9.65 -7.21 -5.72
N ASP A 107 9.85 -5.97 -5.26
CA ASP A 107 9.22 -5.43 -4.05
C ASP A 107 7.75 -5.02 -4.30
N ASP A 108 7.20 -5.30 -5.49
CA ASP A 108 5.78 -5.11 -5.81
C ASP A 108 4.86 -6.03 -4.99
N LEU A 109 5.37 -7.00 -4.22
CA LEU A 109 4.54 -7.80 -3.31
C LEU A 109 3.74 -6.94 -2.31
N LEU A 110 4.22 -5.74 -1.99
CA LEU A 110 3.48 -4.79 -1.16
C LEU A 110 2.13 -4.39 -1.78
N ILE A 111 1.97 -4.47 -3.11
CA ILE A 111 0.70 -4.16 -3.79
C ILE A 111 -0.39 -5.19 -3.50
N LEU A 112 -0.02 -6.40 -3.06
CA LEU A 112 -0.99 -7.43 -2.70
C LEU A 112 -1.80 -7.04 -1.46
N ILE A 113 -1.20 -6.29 -0.54
CA ILE A 113 -1.87 -5.81 0.69
C ILE A 113 -3.06 -4.88 0.37
N PRO A 114 -2.90 -3.78 -0.38
CA PRO A 114 -4.02 -2.93 -0.77
C PRO A 114 -4.99 -3.66 -1.71
N MET A 115 -4.54 -4.56 -2.59
CA MET A 115 -5.44 -5.39 -3.39
C MET A 115 -6.34 -6.27 -2.52
N PHE A 116 -5.78 -6.90 -1.48
CA PHE A 116 -6.56 -7.68 -0.53
C PHE A 116 -7.55 -6.83 0.27
N ALA A 117 -7.15 -5.61 0.65
CA ALA A 117 -8.06 -4.65 1.29
C ALA A 117 -9.26 -4.30 0.38
N ILE A 118 -9.01 -4.00 -0.90
CA ILE A 118 -10.06 -3.71 -1.90
C ILE A 118 -10.95 -4.94 -2.13
N PHE A 119 -10.36 -6.11 -2.26
CA PHE A 119 -11.09 -7.38 -2.41
C PHE A 119 -12.03 -7.63 -1.23
N ARG A 120 -11.57 -7.39 0.01
CA ARG A 120 -12.44 -7.47 1.19
C ARG A 120 -13.61 -6.50 1.12
N ILE A 121 -13.38 -5.27 0.66
CA ILE A 121 -14.45 -4.27 0.50
C ILE A 121 -15.47 -4.73 -0.55
N MET A 122 -15.00 -5.31 -1.66
CA MET A 122 -15.85 -5.90 -2.69
C MET A 122 -16.73 -7.03 -2.13
N LEU A 123 -16.16 -7.92 -1.31
CA LEU A 123 -16.91 -9.03 -0.68
C LEU A 123 -17.88 -8.58 0.41
N GLN A 124 -17.58 -7.47 1.09
CA GLN A 124 -18.45 -6.89 2.12
C GLN A 124 -19.60 -6.10 1.47
N GLN A 125 -20.51 -6.81 0.78
CA GLN A 125 -21.66 -6.26 0.06
C GLN A 125 -22.65 -5.44 0.92
N LYS A 126 -22.46 -5.38 2.24
CA LYS A 126 -23.41 -4.81 3.20
C LYS A 126 -23.51 -3.28 3.19
N ARG A 127 -22.63 -2.56 2.49
CA ARG A 127 -22.44 -1.12 2.72
C ARG A 127 -22.99 -0.20 1.63
N ASP A 128 -22.86 -0.58 0.36
CA ASP A 128 -23.37 0.13 -0.83
C ASP A 128 -22.97 -0.66 -2.09
N GLY A 129 -23.92 -1.03 -2.96
CA GLY A 129 -23.65 -1.74 -4.21
C GLY A 129 -22.73 -0.96 -5.15
N LYS A 130 -22.76 0.37 -5.13
CA LYS A 130 -21.86 1.21 -5.95
C LYS A 130 -20.42 1.13 -5.45
N SER A 131 -20.22 1.13 -4.14
CA SER A 131 -18.89 1.00 -3.53
C SER A 131 -18.28 -0.37 -3.84
N ALA A 132 -19.08 -1.44 -3.76
CA ALA A 132 -18.64 -2.79 -4.09
C ALA A 132 -18.29 -2.94 -5.59
N LEU A 133 -19.09 -2.34 -6.48
CA LEU A 133 -18.79 -2.30 -7.91
C LEU A 133 -17.47 -1.56 -8.20
N ALA A 134 -17.29 -0.37 -7.61
CA ALA A 134 -16.06 0.40 -7.76
C ALA A 134 -14.82 -0.38 -7.25
N ALA A 135 -14.94 -1.05 -6.10
CA ALA A 135 -13.89 -1.94 -5.59
C ALA A 135 -13.59 -3.09 -6.56
N GLY A 136 -14.62 -3.74 -7.10
CA GLY A 136 -14.46 -4.86 -8.04
C GLY A 136 -13.78 -4.44 -9.34
N ILE A 137 -14.18 -3.30 -9.93
CA ILE A 137 -13.54 -2.75 -11.12
C ILE A 137 -12.09 -2.43 -10.84
N LEU A 138 -11.81 -1.71 -9.75
CA LEU A 138 -10.46 -1.30 -9.39
C LEU A 138 -9.56 -2.51 -9.09
N PHE A 139 -10.09 -3.53 -8.40
CA PHE A 139 -9.39 -4.78 -8.14
C PHE A 139 -9.10 -5.56 -9.43
N GLY A 140 -10.08 -5.68 -10.34
CA GLY A 140 -9.90 -6.37 -11.62
C GLY A 140 -8.84 -5.71 -12.50
N ILE A 141 -8.86 -4.37 -12.59
CA ILE A 141 -7.84 -3.59 -13.30
C ILE A 141 -6.47 -3.77 -12.63
N ALA A 142 -6.39 -3.67 -11.30
CA ALA A 142 -5.14 -3.88 -10.57
C ALA A 142 -4.57 -5.28 -10.79
N MET A 143 -5.41 -6.32 -10.76
CA MET A 143 -5.02 -7.70 -11.06
C MET A 143 -4.45 -7.82 -12.47
N LEU A 144 -5.16 -7.31 -13.49
CA LEU A 144 -4.72 -7.37 -14.88
C LEU A 144 -3.32 -6.75 -15.06
N PHE A 145 -3.10 -5.60 -14.42
CA PHE A 145 -1.83 -4.89 -14.46
C PHE A 145 -0.77 -5.44 -13.50
N SER A 146 -1.09 -6.42 -12.64
CA SER A 146 -0.15 -7.04 -11.70
C SER A 146 0.21 -8.50 -12.06
N ILE A 147 -0.47 -9.12 -13.03
CA ILE A 147 -0.17 -10.50 -13.50
C ILE A 147 1.22 -10.59 -14.14
N ALA A 148 1.74 -9.49 -14.66
CA ALA A 148 3.07 -9.41 -15.26
C ALA A 148 3.93 -8.39 -14.50
N PRO A 149 4.49 -8.72 -13.33
CA PRO A 149 5.50 -7.86 -12.69
C PRO A 149 6.74 -7.67 -13.59
N GLY A 150 6.95 -8.58 -14.55
CA GLY A 150 7.90 -8.44 -15.67
C GLY A 150 7.35 -7.74 -16.92
N GLY A 151 6.18 -7.09 -16.86
CA GLY A 151 5.57 -6.37 -17.99
C GLY A 151 6.52 -5.36 -18.64
N LEU A 152 7.38 -4.75 -17.83
CA LEU A 152 8.49 -3.89 -18.25
C LEU A 152 9.41 -4.55 -19.30
N TYR A 153 9.61 -5.88 -19.18
CA TYR A 153 10.47 -6.67 -20.06
C TYR A 153 9.69 -7.40 -21.16
N LEU A 154 8.35 -7.41 -21.09
CA LEU A 154 7.49 -8.06 -22.08
C LEU A 154 7.20 -7.16 -23.28
N PHE A 155 7.21 -5.83 -23.10
CA PHE A 155 6.92 -4.87 -24.16
C PHE A 155 8.20 -4.14 -24.61
N PRO A 156 8.37 -3.91 -25.93
CA PRO A 156 9.43 -3.03 -26.41
C PRO A 156 9.15 -1.57 -26.07
N GLU A 157 10.19 -0.74 -26.08
CA GLU A 157 10.03 0.72 -26.07
C GLU A 157 9.15 1.19 -27.24
N PRO A 158 8.22 2.15 -27.04
CA PRO A 158 7.92 2.90 -25.81
C PRO A 158 6.80 2.28 -24.94
N PHE A 159 6.29 1.11 -25.30
CA PHE A 159 5.10 0.53 -24.68
C PHE A 159 5.32 0.08 -23.23
N ASN A 160 6.55 -0.30 -22.88
CA ASN A 160 6.94 -0.56 -21.49
C ASN A 160 6.76 0.69 -20.60
N MET A 161 7.12 1.89 -21.08
CA MET A 161 6.92 3.15 -20.33
C MET A 161 5.44 3.44 -20.11
N ILE A 162 4.61 3.24 -21.15
CA ILE A 162 3.15 3.40 -21.05
C ILE A 162 2.57 2.41 -20.02
N TYR A 163 3.00 1.16 -20.07
CA TYR A 163 2.56 0.12 -19.14
C TYR A 163 2.88 0.50 -17.68
N VAL A 164 4.12 0.89 -17.40
CA VAL A 164 4.55 1.35 -16.06
C VAL A 164 3.78 2.59 -15.62
N PHE A 165 3.52 3.53 -16.52
CA PHE A 165 2.71 4.71 -16.24
C PHE A 165 1.27 4.35 -15.86
N CYS A 166 0.65 3.42 -16.58
CA CYS A 166 -0.68 2.91 -16.25
C CYS A 166 -0.71 2.22 -14.89
N GLN A 167 0.27 1.38 -14.57
CA GLN A 167 0.41 0.77 -13.24
C GLN A 167 0.43 1.84 -12.14
N LYS A 168 1.22 2.89 -12.32
CA LYS A 168 1.29 4.01 -11.36
C LYS A 168 -0.06 4.70 -11.18
N ILE A 169 -0.79 4.98 -12.25
CA ILE A 169 -2.14 5.57 -12.17
C ILE A 169 -3.07 4.68 -11.36
N ILE A 170 -3.03 3.37 -11.61
CA ILE A 170 -3.87 2.39 -10.89
C ILE A 170 -3.54 2.39 -9.40
N TRP A 171 -2.25 2.39 -9.04
CA TRP A 171 -1.84 2.42 -7.63
C TRP A 171 -2.25 3.73 -6.93
N HIS A 172 -2.20 4.87 -7.61
CA HIS A 172 -2.72 6.13 -7.07
C HIS A 172 -4.23 6.07 -6.88
N ALA A 173 -4.96 5.53 -7.86
CA ALA A 173 -6.41 5.34 -7.75
C ALA A 173 -6.76 4.42 -6.56
N MET A 174 -5.99 3.35 -6.34
CA MET A 174 -6.10 2.50 -5.15
C MET A 174 -5.87 3.29 -3.86
N LEU A 175 -4.82 4.11 -3.79
CA LEU A 175 -4.53 4.92 -2.60
C LEU A 175 -5.69 5.87 -2.29
N PHE A 176 -6.16 6.63 -3.29
CA PHE A 176 -7.29 7.53 -3.14
C PHE A 176 -8.56 6.80 -2.70
N TYR A 177 -8.85 5.64 -3.31
CA TYR A 177 -10.00 4.83 -2.95
C TYR A 177 -9.91 4.34 -1.50
N LEU A 178 -8.76 3.81 -1.06
CA LEU A 178 -8.56 3.35 0.31
C LEU A 178 -8.64 4.49 1.34
N LEU A 179 -8.09 5.67 1.02
CA LEU A 179 -8.20 6.87 1.85
C LEU A 179 -9.67 7.32 1.98
N PHE A 180 -10.41 7.34 0.86
CA PHE A 180 -11.84 7.65 0.86
C PHE A 180 -12.63 6.67 1.74
N GLN A 181 -12.40 5.37 1.58
CA GLN A 181 -13.06 4.33 2.39
C GLN A 181 -12.68 4.43 3.88
N SER A 182 -11.44 4.79 4.18
CA SER A 182 -10.97 5.05 5.55
C SER A 182 -11.73 6.21 6.20
N HIS A 183 -11.97 7.29 5.45
CA HIS A 183 -12.78 8.42 5.92
C HIS A 183 -14.25 8.05 6.13
N VAL A 184 -14.85 7.30 5.20
CA VAL A 184 -16.23 6.80 5.33
C VAL A 184 -16.36 5.92 6.57
N GLN A 185 -15.44 4.97 6.77
CA GLN A 185 -15.50 4.07 7.92
C GLN A 185 -15.32 4.80 9.24
N ARG A 186 -14.40 5.77 9.31
CA ARG A 186 -14.21 6.58 10.51
C ARG A 186 -15.46 7.40 10.85
N ARG A 187 -16.14 7.97 9.86
CA ARG A 187 -17.40 8.70 10.08
C ARG A 187 -18.48 7.80 10.67
N ASP A 188 -18.63 6.58 10.17
CA ASP A 188 -19.62 5.63 10.69
C ASP A 188 -19.28 5.18 12.13
N VAL A 189 -18.00 5.03 12.47
CA VAL A 189 -17.56 4.74 13.85
C VAL A 189 -17.87 5.89 14.82
N ASN A 190 -17.72 7.14 14.38
CA ASN A 190 -17.96 8.32 15.22
C ASN A 190 -19.44 8.72 15.30
N HIS A 191 -20.24 8.40 14.29
CA HIS A 191 -21.65 8.78 14.19
C HIS A 191 -22.55 7.59 13.83
N PRO A 192 -22.76 6.64 14.76
CA PRO A 192 -23.49 5.40 14.49
C PRO A 192 -24.97 5.61 14.09
N LYS A 193 -25.57 6.77 14.41
CA LYS A 193 -26.97 7.09 14.05
C LYS A 193 -27.27 7.03 12.55
N HIS A 194 -26.29 7.26 11.68
CA HIS A 194 -26.45 7.11 10.22
C HIS A 194 -26.23 5.68 9.71
N SER A 195 -25.64 4.81 10.54
CA SER A 195 -25.45 3.39 10.25
C SER A 195 -26.78 2.63 10.35
N GLU A 196 -27.60 2.91 11.36
CA GLU A 196 -28.91 2.26 11.55
C GLU A 196 -29.88 2.51 10.37
N ALA A 197 -29.86 3.71 9.78
CA ALA A 197 -30.68 4.04 8.62
C ALA A 197 -30.22 3.30 7.33
N ARG A 198 -28.92 3.01 7.20
CA ARG A 198 -28.34 2.26 6.07
C ARG A 198 -28.42 0.74 6.25
N HIS A 199 -28.63 0.26 7.48
CA HIS A 199 -28.71 -1.16 7.82
C HIS A 199 -30.13 -1.71 7.85
N LYS A 200 -31.17 -0.94 7.51
CA LYS A 200 -32.48 -1.53 7.23
C LYS A 200 -32.30 -2.45 6.02
N PRO A 201 -32.33 -3.78 6.20
CA PRO A 201 -32.34 -4.68 5.07
C PRO A 201 -33.57 -4.27 4.27
N ASN A 202 -33.43 -4.06 2.97
CA ASN A 202 -34.59 -4.18 2.10
C ASN A 202 -35.16 -5.56 2.42
N ALA A 203 -36.21 -5.60 3.22
CA ALA A 203 -36.90 -6.82 3.55
C ALA A 203 -37.19 -7.43 2.19
N ILE A 204 -36.53 -8.55 1.91
CA ILE A 204 -36.82 -9.33 0.73
C ILE A 204 -38.27 -9.72 0.95
N ILE A 205 -39.18 -9.00 0.29
CA ILE A 205 -40.58 -9.37 0.23
C ILE A 205 -40.54 -10.65 -0.61
N ILE A 206 -40.36 -11.78 0.07
CA ILE A 206 -40.55 -13.10 -0.51
C ILE A 206 -42.03 -13.13 -0.84
N ARG A 207 -42.38 -12.74 -2.08
CA ARG A 207 -43.70 -12.98 -2.65
C ARG A 207 -43.91 -14.49 -2.59
N GLN A 208 -44.62 -14.95 -1.57
CA GLN A 208 -45.11 -16.31 -1.51
C GLN A 208 -45.94 -16.53 -2.79
N LYS A 209 -45.46 -17.41 -3.68
CA LYS A 209 -46.25 -17.83 -4.83
C LYS A 209 -47.52 -18.51 -4.30
N PRO A 210 -48.71 -18.15 -4.78
CA PRO A 210 -49.93 -18.83 -4.38
C PRO A 210 -49.85 -20.30 -4.80
N LYS A 211 -50.15 -21.21 -3.86
CA LYS A 211 -50.36 -22.63 -4.17
C LYS A 211 -51.62 -22.72 -5.02
N LEU A 212 -51.48 -23.07 -6.30
CA LEU A 212 -52.60 -23.51 -7.13
C LEU A 212 -53.10 -24.85 -6.54
N ARG A 213 -54.38 -24.89 -6.19
CA ARG A 213 -55.13 -26.10 -5.87
C ARG A 213 -55.86 -26.57 -7.12
#